data_AF-A0A8T5SJ89-F1
#
_entry.id   AF-A0A8T5SJ89-F1
#
_cell.length_a   1.000
_cell.length_b   1.000
_cell.length_c   1.000
_cell.angle_alpha   90.00
_cell.angle_beta   90.00
_cell.angle_gamma   90.00
#
_symmetry.space_group_name_H-M   'P 1'
#
loop_
_entity.id
_entity.type
_entity.pdbx_description
1 polymer ?
#
loop_
_entity_poly.entity_id
_entity_poly.type
_entity_poly.pdbx_seq_one_letter_code
_entity_poly.pdbx_strand_id
1 'polypeptide(L)' 'TLPFAERWLVNEFRMGIVFGLQELVQQNKLKAHYVLAENKGVYVAQTEETILITEEGFEQLT' A
#
# COMPACT_ATOMS: atom_id res chain seq x y z
N THR A 1 8.97 6.06 -5.96
CA THR A 1 8.81 5.75 -4.52
C THR A 1 7.91 4.54 -4.40
N LEU A 2 8.17 3.64 -3.44
CA LEU A 2 7.39 2.41 -3.25
C LEU A 2 6.66 2.45 -1.90
N PRO A 3 5.48 1.80 -1.77
CA PRO A 3 4.81 1.65 -0.49
C PRO A 3 5.61 0.75 0.46
N PHE A 4 5.40 0.93 1.76
CA PHE A 4 5.96 0.07 2.80
C PHE A 4 4.93 -0.20 3.89
N ALA A 5 5.19 -1.21 4.72
CA ALA A 5 4.33 -1.58 5.84
C ALA A 5 5.07 -1.41 7.18
N GLU A 6 4.35 -1.03 8.23
CA GLU A 6 4.90 -0.88 9.59
C GLU A 6 5.68 -2.13 10.04
N ARG A 7 5.16 -3.32 9.73
CA ARG A 7 5.79 -4.62 10.05
C ARG A 7 7.23 -4.76 9.52
N TRP A 8 7.59 -4.09 8.43
CA TRP A 8 8.95 -4.14 7.88
C TRP A 8 9.94 -3.36 8.74
N LEU A 9 9.45 -2.34 9.45
CA LEU A 9 10.25 -1.40 10.20
C LEU A 9 10.40 -1.79 11.68
N VAL A 10 9.53 -2.65 12.22
CA VAL A 10 9.54 -3.07 13.63
C VAL A 10 10.88 -3.65 14.09
N ASN A 11 11.61 -4.31 13.18
CA ASN A 11 12.91 -4.91 13.51
C ASN A 11 14.04 -3.87 13.60
N GLU A 12 13.92 -2.76 12.88
CA GLU A 12 14.95 -1.71 12.81
C GLU A 12 14.66 -0.60 13.83
N PHE A 13 13.40 -0.21 13.95
CA PHE A 13 12.92 0.85 14.82
C PHE A 13 12.03 0.21 15.88
N ARG A 14 12.56 0.12 17.11
CA ARG A 14 11.90 -0.49 18.28
C ARG A 14 10.69 0.37 18.74
N MET A 15 10.42 0.41 20.05
CA MET A 15 9.29 1.17 20.61
C MET A 15 9.26 2.62 20.10
N GLY A 16 8.07 3.08 19.71
CA GLY A 16 7.82 4.47 19.31
C GLY A 16 7.65 4.71 17.80
N ILE A 17 7.75 3.67 16.97
CA ILE A 17 7.60 3.81 15.51
C ILE A 17 6.26 4.42 15.08
N VAL A 18 5.17 4.07 15.78
CA VAL A 18 3.83 4.59 15.52
C VAL A 18 3.80 6.12 15.60
N PHE A 19 4.45 6.71 16.61
CA PHE A 19 4.50 8.17 16.76
C PHE A 19 5.33 8.83 15.66
N GLY A 20 6.45 8.22 15.27
CA GLY A 20 7.28 8.71 14.17
C GLY A 20 6.53 8.70 12.83
N LEU A 21 5.81 7.63 12.53
CA LEU A 21 4.99 7.53 11.32
C LEU A 21 3.83 8.53 11.34
N GLN A 22 3.17 8.70 12.49
CA GLN A 22 2.10 9.70 12.65
C GLN A 22 2.59 11.12 12.39
N GLU A 23 3.77 11.49 12.91
CA GLU A 23 4.37 12.80 12.68
C GLU A 23 4.68 13.03 11.19
N LEU A 24 5.29 12.04 10.52
CA LEU A 24 5.62 12.13 9.10
C LEU A 24 4.37 12.25 8.21
N VAL A 25 3.26 11.60 8.60
CA VAL A 25 1.97 11.77 7.91
C VAL A 25 1.42 13.18 8.15
N GLN A 26 1.44 13.69 9.39
CA GLN A 26 0.99 15.05 9.71
C GLN A 26 1.78 16.13 8.95
N GLN A 27 3.08 15.91 8.75
CA GLN A 27 3.96 16.80 7.99
C GLN A 27 3.88 16.60 6.46
N ASN A 28 2.95 15.77 5.94
CA ASN A 28 2.82 15.40 4.52
C ASN A 28 4.11 14.82 3.89
N LYS A 29 4.96 14.18 4.70
CA LYS A 29 6.14 13.45 4.22
C LYS A 29 5.79 12.03 3.81
N LEU A 30 4.72 11.48 4.38
CA LEU A 30 4.16 10.17 4.05
C LEU A 30 2.67 10.30 3.78
N LYS A 31 2.16 9.45 2.88
CA LYS A 31 0.73 9.27 2.66
C LYS A 31 0.29 7.95 3.26
N ALA A 32 -0.62 8.01 4.23
CA ALA A 32 -1.23 6.81 4.80
C ALA A 32 -2.26 6.21 3.83
N HIS A 33 -2.17 4.90 3.61
CA HIS A 33 -3.16 4.11 2.88
C HIS A 33 -3.86 3.19 3.88
N TYR A 34 -5.06 3.59 4.32
CA TYR A 34 -5.86 2.81 5.27
C TYR A 34 -6.56 1.64 4.60
N VAL A 35 -6.96 0.65 5.40
CA VAL A 35 -7.75 -0.50 4.93
C VAL A 35 -9.06 0.00 4.32
N LEU A 36 -9.33 -0.42 3.09
CA LEU A 36 -10.61 -0.24 2.42
C LEU A 36 -11.46 -1.50 2.66
N ALA A 37 -12.68 -1.32 3.17
CA ALA A 37 -13.55 -2.43 3.52
C ALA A 37 -14.99 -2.15 3.06
N GLU A 38 -15.65 -3.20 2.57
CA GLU A 38 -17.09 -3.20 2.32
C GLU A 38 -17.90 -3.23 3.62
N ASN A 39 -19.22 -3.03 3.49
CA ASN A 39 -20.14 -3.16 4.61
C ASN A 39 -20.06 -4.54 5.27
N LYS A 40 -20.32 -4.59 6.58
CA LYS A 40 -20.25 -5.82 7.36
C LYS A 40 -21.12 -6.92 6.75
N GLY A 41 -20.52 -8.08 6.51
CA GLY A 41 -21.19 -9.26 5.95
C GLY A 41 -21.21 -9.33 4.42
N VAL A 42 -20.67 -8.31 3.74
CA VAL A 42 -20.46 -8.32 2.28
C VAL A 42 -19.11 -8.94 1.96
N TYR A 43 -19.08 -9.85 0.99
CA TYR A 43 -17.87 -10.48 0.50
C TYR A 43 -17.31 -9.72 -0.70
N VAL A 44 -15.98 -9.60 -0.77
CA VAL A 44 -15.27 -8.94 -1.86
C VAL A 44 -14.42 -9.97 -2.60
N ALA A 45 -14.41 -9.90 -3.93
CA ALA A 45 -13.51 -10.65 -4.80
C ALA A 45 -12.71 -9.66 -5.66
N GLN A 46 -11.46 -9.99 -5.98
CA GLN A 46 -10.56 -9.19 -6.80
C GLN A 46 -9.78 -10.08 -7.77
N THR A 47 -9.55 -9.58 -8.98
CA THR A 47 -8.52 -10.04 -9.93
C THR A 47 -7.73 -8.81 -10.37
N GLU A 48 -6.44 -8.97 -10.65
CA GLU A 48 -5.55 -7.88 -11.04
C GLU A 48 -4.50 -8.43 -12.00
N GLU A 49 -4.22 -7.68 -13.07
CA GLU A 49 -3.17 -7.98 -14.03
C GLU A 49 -2.35 -6.74 -14.34
N THR A 50 -1.05 -6.94 -14.59
CA THR A 50 -0.15 -5.90 -15.07
C THR A 50 0.03 -6.05 -16.58
N ILE A 51 -0.26 -5.00 -17.34
CA ILE A 51 -0.12 -5.00 -18.81
C ILE A 51 0.91 -3.98 -19.28
N LEU A 52 1.67 -4.34 -20.31
CA LEU A 52 2.56 -3.44 -21.05
C LEU A 52 1.88 -3.06 -22.37
N ILE A 53 1.64 -1.78 -22.59
CA ILE A 53 1.11 -1.27 -23.86
C ILE A 53 2.26 -1.12 -24.86
N THR A 54 2.08 -1.69 -26.06
CA THR A 54 3.04 -1.63 -27.16
C THR A 54 2.39 -1.01 -28.39
N GLU A 55 3.18 -0.77 -29.45
CA GLU A 55 2.64 -0.26 -30.72
C GLU A 55 1.67 -1.25 -31.40
N GLU A 56 1.85 -2.55 -31.16
CA GLU A 56 1.08 -3.63 -31.81
C GLU A 56 -0.11 -4.12 -30.94
N GLY A 57 -0.20 -3.69 -29.68
CA GLY A 57 -1.25 -4.12 -28.76
C GLY A 57 -0.83 -4.03 -27.30
N PHE A 58 -1.02 -5.14 -26.56
CA PHE A 58 -0.57 -5.25 -25.18
C PHE A 58 0.02 -6.62 -24.90
N GLU A 59 0.96 -6.65 -23.96
CA GLU A 59 1.48 -7.87 -23.36
C GLU A 59 0.98 -7.95 -21.92
N GLN A 60 0.48 -9.11 -21.52
CA GLN A 60 0.13 -9.39 -20.14
C GLN A 60 1.37 -9.94 -19.41
N LEU A 61 1.79 -9.25 -18.34
CA LEU A 61 3.03 -9.55 -17.61
C LEU A 61 2.82 -10.45 -16.39
N THR A 62 1.61 -10.46 -15.82
CA THR A 62 1.21 -11.32 -14.69
C THR A 62 0.08 -12.23 -15.08
#